data_AF-A0A3C0EGV3-F1
#
_entry.id   AF-A0A3C0EGV3-F1
#
_cell.length_a   1.000
_cell.length_b   1.000
_cell.length_c   1.000
_cell.angle_alpha   90.00
_cell.angle_beta   90.00
_cell.angle_gamma   90.00
#
_symmetry.space_group_name_H-M   'P 1'
#
loop_
_entity.id
_entity.type
_entity.pdbx_description
1 polymer ?
#
loop_
_entity_poly.entity_id
_entity_poly.type
_entity_poly.pdbx_seq_one_letter_code
_entity_poly.pdbx_strand_id
1 'polypeptide(L)'
;DTPAFMPVGTQGAVKGILHEDLSDLGAQIILGNTYHLMLRPGSELVAKMGGLQKWTTWNKPMLTDSGGFQVFSLSDANKITEDGVVFKSHLNGARIELTPERSMQVQNELGADIMMAFDDCPPAAQRDDADQSTGLTRHAIEQEQYLKRLKLACERSNRWLGRCVKAHARKSEQSLFGIIQGGIDLEQRKWCVDEVCSHDLPGYAIGGVAVG
;
A
#
# COMPACT_ATOMS: atom_id res chain seq x y z
N ASP A 1 21.31 -5.66 2.23
CA ASP A 1 21.41 -5.96 3.67
C ASP A 1 20.22 -5.36 4.42
N THR A 2 19.94 -5.88 5.61
CA THR A 2 18.93 -5.32 6.53
C THR A 2 19.63 -4.92 7.84
N PRO A 3 19.20 -3.82 8.51
CA PRO A 3 18.10 -2.92 8.17
C PRO A 3 18.37 -2.11 6.90
N ALA A 4 17.30 -1.82 6.14
CA ALA A 4 17.38 -1.09 4.87
C ALA A 4 16.47 0.13 4.89
N PHE A 5 16.91 1.22 4.26
CA PHE A 5 16.10 2.38 3.94
C PHE A 5 15.80 2.39 2.44
N MET A 6 14.55 2.63 2.07
CA MET A 6 14.08 2.66 0.69
C MET A 6 13.72 4.09 0.28
N PRO A 7 14.53 4.76 -0.56
CA PRO A 7 14.13 6.01 -1.19
C PRO A 7 12.81 5.81 -1.96
N VAL A 8 11.94 6.81 -1.94
CA VAL A 8 10.62 6.72 -2.57
C VAL A 8 10.63 7.37 -3.94
N GLY A 9 10.44 6.53 -4.97
CA GLY A 9 10.22 6.92 -6.35
C GLY A 9 8.74 7.15 -6.65
N THR A 10 8.42 8.32 -7.19
CA THR A 10 7.09 8.66 -7.69
C THR A 10 7.17 8.84 -9.19
N GLN A 11 6.29 8.19 -9.96
CA GLN A 11 6.34 8.22 -11.43
C GLN A 11 7.66 7.72 -12.04
N GLY A 12 8.32 6.76 -11.40
CA GLY A 12 9.54 6.14 -11.91
C GLY A 12 10.84 6.92 -11.64
N ALA A 13 10.80 7.94 -10.77
CA ALA A 13 12.00 8.66 -10.36
C ALA A 13 11.92 9.05 -8.88
N VAL A 14 13.07 9.06 -8.20
CA VAL A 14 13.22 9.72 -6.90
C VAL A 14 13.47 11.20 -7.16
N LYS A 15 12.66 12.08 -6.56
CA LYS A 15 12.67 13.50 -6.92
C LYS A 15 13.99 14.17 -6.53
N GLY A 16 14.60 14.84 -7.49
CA GLY A 16 15.76 15.72 -7.26
C GLY A 16 17.12 15.02 -7.18
N ILE A 17 17.20 13.72 -7.47
CA ILE A 17 18.43 12.94 -7.41
C ILE A 17 18.47 11.89 -8.53
N LEU A 18 19.65 11.60 -9.08
CA LEU A 18 19.81 10.54 -10.07
C LEU A 18 19.90 9.17 -9.38
N HIS A 19 19.52 8.12 -10.11
CA HIS A 19 19.67 6.74 -9.62
C HIS A 19 21.13 6.33 -9.39
N GLU A 20 22.07 6.89 -10.16
CA GLU A 20 23.51 6.70 -9.94
C GLU A 20 23.94 7.29 -8.59
N ASP A 21 23.56 8.54 -8.30
CA ASP A 21 23.84 9.18 -7.00
C ASP A 21 23.25 8.37 -5.83
N LEU A 22 22.03 7.86 -5.97
CA LEU A 22 21.41 7.00 -4.94
C LEU A 22 22.19 5.70 -4.74
N SER A 23 22.70 5.11 -5.82
CA SER A 23 23.55 3.93 -5.74
C SER A 23 24.85 4.23 -5.01
N ASP A 24 25.48 5.38 -5.29
CA ASP A 24 26.73 5.83 -4.67
C ASP A 24 26.56 6.17 -3.18
N LEU A 25 25.38 6.67 -2.80
CA LEU A 25 24.98 6.86 -1.41
C LEU A 25 24.67 5.54 -0.67
N GLY A 26 24.75 4.40 -1.37
CA GLY A 26 24.57 3.07 -0.80
C GLY A 26 23.13 2.57 -0.77
N ALA A 27 22.20 3.20 -1.49
CA ALA A 27 20.84 2.64 -1.61
C ALA A 27 20.91 1.29 -2.33
N GLN A 28 20.30 0.28 -1.71
CA GLN A 28 20.26 -1.10 -2.22
C GLN A 28 18.90 -1.46 -2.83
N ILE A 29 17.86 -0.67 -2.54
CA ILE A 29 16.48 -0.88 -3.00
C ILE A 29 15.72 0.45 -3.03
N ILE A 30 14.77 0.60 -3.95
CA ILE A 30 13.88 1.77 -4.08
C ILE A 30 12.42 1.33 -4.02
N LEU A 31 11.55 2.16 -3.44
CA LEU A 31 10.10 1.98 -3.49
C LEU A 31 9.51 2.71 -4.70
N GLY A 32 8.80 2.01 -5.57
CA GLY A 32 8.00 2.57 -6.66
C GLY A 32 6.53 2.68 -6.28
N ASN A 33 5.95 3.87 -6.43
CA ASN A 33 4.54 4.09 -6.16
C ASN A 33 3.65 3.62 -7.34
N THR A 34 2.92 2.52 -7.10
CA THR A 34 2.05 1.83 -8.07
C THR A 34 0.90 2.70 -8.53
N TYR A 35 0.29 3.48 -7.64
CA TYR A 35 -0.82 4.37 -7.97
C TYR A 35 -0.45 5.32 -9.11
N HIS A 36 0.69 6.00 -9.00
CA HIS A 36 1.10 6.93 -10.04
C HIS A 36 1.52 6.23 -11.33
N LEU A 37 2.28 5.13 -11.23
CA LEU A 37 2.76 4.36 -12.38
C LEU A 37 1.61 3.75 -13.20
N MET A 38 0.56 3.28 -12.52
CA MET A 38 -0.66 2.75 -13.14
C MET A 38 -1.40 3.82 -13.95
N LEU A 39 -1.46 5.05 -13.44
CA LEU A 39 -2.16 6.15 -14.11
C LEU A 39 -1.36 6.72 -15.28
N ARG A 40 -0.05 6.89 -15.09
CA ARG A 40 0.87 7.39 -16.10
C ARG A 40 2.29 6.99 -15.73
N PRO A 41 3.00 6.23 -16.58
CA PRO A 41 2.70 5.95 -17.99
C PRO A 41 1.67 4.84 -18.26
N GLY A 42 1.28 4.06 -17.23
CA GLY A 42 0.50 2.84 -17.38
C GLY A 42 1.40 1.60 -17.31
N SER A 43 0.99 0.61 -16.52
CA SER A 43 1.78 -0.61 -16.26
C SER A 43 2.01 -1.46 -17.52
N GLU A 44 1.04 -1.52 -18.43
CA GLU A 44 1.19 -2.23 -19.70
C GLU A 44 2.33 -1.68 -20.58
N LEU A 45 2.50 -0.35 -20.60
CA LEU A 45 3.60 0.27 -21.34
C LEU A 45 4.94 -0.04 -20.67
N VAL A 46 5.01 0.04 -19.34
CA VAL A 46 6.21 -0.32 -18.57
C VAL A 46 6.59 -1.77 -18.82
N ALA A 47 5.62 -2.70 -18.81
CA ALA A 47 5.85 -4.10 -19.11
C ALA A 47 6.41 -4.30 -20.53
N LYS A 48 5.85 -3.62 -21.54
CA LYS A 48 6.35 -3.66 -22.93
C LYS A 48 7.77 -3.11 -23.07
N MET A 49 8.16 -2.15 -22.24
CA MET A 49 9.52 -1.61 -22.18
C MET A 49 10.48 -2.47 -21.35
N GLY A 50 10.00 -3.60 -20.83
CA GLY A 50 10.78 -4.61 -20.14
C GLY A 50 10.87 -4.45 -18.63
N GLY A 51 9.86 -3.82 -18.02
CA GLY A 51 9.69 -3.72 -16.57
C GLY A 51 10.21 -2.41 -15.97
N LEU A 52 9.90 -2.20 -14.70
CA LEU A 52 10.13 -0.96 -13.99
C LEU A 52 11.62 -0.64 -13.85
N GLN A 53 12.46 -1.63 -13.58
CA GLN A 53 13.92 -1.47 -13.48
C GLN A 53 14.50 -0.94 -14.81
N LYS A 54 14.07 -1.49 -15.95
CA LYS A 54 14.49 -1.01 -17.28
C LYS A 54 13.93 0.38 -17.60
N TRP A 55 12.65 0.60 -17.28
CA TRP A 55 11.99 1.89 -17.47
C TRP A 55 12.68 3.03 -16.71
N THR A 56 13.11 2.75 -15.48
CA THR A 56 13.70 3.73 -14.56
C THR A 56 15.23 3.79 -14.64
N THR A 57 15.87 2.85 -15.35
CA THR A 57 17.32 2.59 -15.34
C THR A 57 17.92 2.19 -13.99
N TRP A 58 17.09 1.94 -12.96
CA TRP A 58 17.55 1.39 -11.69
C TRP A 58 17.80 -0.11 -11.82
N ASN A 59 19.05 -0.53 -11.63
CA ASN A 59 19.51 -1.91 -11.84
C ASN A 59 19.63 -2.75 -10.57
N LYS A 60 19.02 -2.29 -9.46
CA LYS A 60 18.96 -3.02 -8.18
C LYS A 60 17.50 -3.34 -7.84
N PRO A 61 17.22 -4.08 -6.74
CA PRO A 61 15.86 -4.42 -6.37
C PRO A 61 14.92 -3.21 -6.24
N MET A 62 13.63 -3.46 -6.50
CA MET A 62 12.54 -2.51 -6.28
C MET A 62 11.40 -3.14 -5.48
N LEU A 63 10.75 -2.32 -4.67
CA LEU A 63 9.49 -2.64 -4.02
C LEU A 63 8.37 -1.80 -4.62
N THR A 64 7.23 -2.37 -4.97
CA THR A 64 6.03 -1.63 -5.33
C THR A 64 5.01 -1.64 -4.21
N ASP A 65 4.49 -0.47 -3.84
CA ASP A 65 3.34 -0.40 -2.95
C ASP A 65 2.05 -0.90 -3.64
N SER A 66 0.97 -1.07 -2.88
CA SER A 66 -0.28 -1.62 -3.43
C SER A 66 -1.14 -0.56 -4.16
N GLY A 67 -0.80 0.72 -3.97
CA GLY A 67 -1.61 1.88 -4.34
C GLY A 67 -2.79 2.16 -3.40
N GLY A 68 -3.02 1.33 -2.38
CA GLY A 68 -4.15 1.47 -1.45
C GLY A 68 -4.10 2.80 -0.68
N PHE A 69 -2.97 3.09 -0.03
CA PHE A 69 -2.82 4.29 0.81
C PHE A 69 -3.14 5.61 0.08
N GLN A 70 -2.70 5.76 -1.17
CA GLN A 70 -2.98 6.95 -1.99
C GLN A 70 -4.46 7.04 -2.32
N VAL A 71 -5.13 5.91 -2.56
CA VAL A 71 -6.57 5.91 -2.75
C VAL A 71 -7.30 6.31 -1.46
N PHE A 72 -6.81 5.95 -0.27
CA PHE A 72 -7.48 6.38 0.98
C PHE A 72 -7.19 7.84 1.37
N SER A 73 -6.01 8.37 1.02
CA SER A 73 -5.59 9.72 1.42
C SER A 73 -5.99 10.83 0.44
N LEU A 74 -6.31 10.53 -0.83
CA LEU A 74 -6.49 11.56 -1.86
C LEU A 74 -7.92 12.10 -2.02
N SER A 75 -8.97 11.49 -1.44
CA SER A 75 -10.33 12.07 -1.52
C SER A 75 -11.38 11.42 -0.61
N ASP A 76 -12.18 12.26 0.07
CA ASP A 76 -13.42 11.86 0.77
C ASP A 76 -14.49 11.24 -0.16
N ALA A 77 -14.32 11.39 -1.49
CA ALA A 77 -15.25 10.90 -2.49
C ALA A 77 -15.07 9.41 -2.85
N ASN A 78 -14.14 8.71 -2.20
CA ASN A 78 -13.79 7.35 -2.57
C ASN A 78 -14.74 6.33 -1.95
N LYS A 79 -15.26 5.43 -2.78
CA LYS A 79 -16.19 4.38 -2.34
C LYS A 79 -15.44 3.07 -2.17
N ILE A 80 -15.31 2.64 -0.91
CA ILE A 80 -14.73 1.34 -0.55
C ILE A 80 -15.87 0.31 -0.49
N THR A 81 -15.71 -0.79 -1.21
CA THR A 81 -16.61 -1.96 -1.18
C THR A 81 -15.83 -3.21 -0.81
N GLU A 82 -16.49 -4.36 -0.76
CA GLU A 82 -15.78 -5.63 -0.59
C GLU A 82 -14.94 -6.00 -1.83
N ASP A 83 -15.31 -5.51 -3.01
CA ASP A 83 -14.62 -5.83 -4.26
C ASP A 83 -13.32 -5.03 -4.44
N GLY A 84 -13.27 -3.81 -3.91
CA GLY A 84 -12.12 -2.91 -4.04
C GLY A 84 -12.49 -1.47 -3.72
N VAL A 85 -11.79 -0.54 -4.35
CA VAL A 85 -12.03 0.90 -4.19
C VAL A 85 -12.27 1.57 -5.53
N VAL A 86 -13.28 2.43 -5.57
CA VAL A 86 -13.58 3.28 -6.72
C VAL A 86 -13.21 4.72 -6.38
N PHE A 87 -12.41 5.35 -7.24
CA PHE A 87 -11.95 6.73 -7.09
C PHE A 87 -11.89 7.45 -8.43
N LYS A 88 -11.66 8.77 -8.40
CA LYS A 88 -11.39 9.57 -9.61
C LYS A 88 -9.90 9.85 -9.73
N SER A 89 -9.35 9.66 -10.93
CA SER A 89 -7.97 10.02 -11.25
C SER A 89 -7.72 11.50 -11.02
N HIS A 90 -6.65 11.83 -10.29
CA HIS A 90 -6.21 13.23 -10.13
C HIS A 90 -5.64 13.84 -11.42
N LEU A 91 -5.37 13.03 -12.46
CA LEU A 91 -4.82 13.52 -13.72
C LEU A 91 -5.90 14.06 -14.67
N ASN A 92 -7.06 13.42 -14.71
CA ASN A 92 -8.09 13.70 -15.72
C ASN A 92 -9.54 13.47 -15.24
N GLY A 93 -9.74 13.13 -13.95
CA GLY A 93 -11.07 12.88 -13.39
C GLY A 93 -11.71 11.55 -13.78
N ALA A 94 -11.03 10.69 -14.56
CA ALA A 94 -11.56 9.39 -14.96
C ALA A 94 -11.88 8.52 -13.74
N ARG A 95 -13.03 7.83 -13.76
CA ARG A 95 -13.40 6.87 -12.73
C ARG A 95 -12.54 5.61 -12.87
N ILE A 96 -11.87 5.23 -11.80
CA ILE A 96 -10.97 4.08 -11.74
C ILE A 96 -11.43 3.16 -10.62
N GLU A 97 -11.38 1.86 -10.90
CA GLU A 97 -11.67 0.80 -9.95
C GLU A 97 -10.39 0.02 -9.70
N LEU A 98 -9.99 -0.05 -8.44
CA LEU A 98 -8.81 -0.77 -7.99
C LEU A 98 -9.23 -1.87 -7.03
N THR A 99 -9.14 -3.11 -7.49
CA THR A 99 -9.39 -4.33 -6.73
C THR A 99 -8.05 -4.98 -6.33
N PRO A 100 -8.04 -5.93 -5.36
CA PRO A 100 -6.89 -6.79 -5.11
C PRO A 100 -6.28 -7.40 -6.37
N GLU A 101 -7.10 -7.94 -7.27
CA GLU A 101 -6.64 -8.56 -8.53
C GLU A 101 -6.03 -7.53 -9.47
N ARG A 102 -6.63 -6.34 -9.60
CA ARG A 102 -6.08 -5.29 -10.45
C ARG A 102 -4.77 -4.74 -9.89
N SER A 103 -4.65 -4.55 -8.57
CA SER A 103 -3.40 -4.14 -7.93
C SER A 103 -2.30 -5.18 -8.18
N MET A 104 -2.61 -6.47 -8.02
CA MET A 104 -1.65 -7.54 -8.34
C MET A 104 -1.29 -7.55 -9.81
N GLN A 105 -2.26 -7.43 -10.73
CA GLN A 105 -1.98 -7.38 -12.17
C GLN A 105 -1.00 -6.26 -12.50
N VAL A 106 -1.26 -5.03 -12.03
CA VAL A 106 -0.41 -3.86 -12.25
C VAL A 106 1.00 -4.11 -11.72
N GLN A 107 1.14 -4.62 -10.50
CA GLN A 107 2.46 -4.90 -9.92
C GLN A 107 3.21 -6.06 -10.63
N ASN A 108 2.50 -7.07 -11.13
CA ASN A 108 3.09 -8.13 -11.96
C ASN A 108 3.63 -7.56 -13.29
N GLU A 109 2.89 -6.61 -13.89
CA GLU A 109 3.29 -5.90 -15.12
C GLU A 109 4.47 -4.96 -14.89
N LEU A 110 4.50 -4.25 -13.76
CA LEU A 110 5.64 -3.42 -13.36
C LEU A 110 6.89 -4.25 -13.12
N GLY A 111 6.77 -5.47 -12.58
CA GLY A 111 7.89 -6.40 -12.44
C GLY A 111 8.88 -6.04 -11.32
N ALA A 112 8.43 -5.35 -10.28
CA ALA A 112 9.25 -5.10 -9.09
C ALA A 112 9.53 -6.40 -8.31
N ASP A 113 10.70 -6.49 -7.68
CA ASP A 113 11.15 -7.67 -6.94
C ASP A 113 10.27 -7.99 -5.72
N ILE A 114 9.71 -6.95 -5.09
CA ILE A 114 8.79 -7.07 -3.95
C ILE A 114 7.49 -6.33 -4.27
N MET A 115 6.37 -7.02 -4.08
CA MET A 115 5.01 -6.52 -4.24
C MET A 115 4.35 -6.41 -2.87
N MET A 116 3.62 -5.33 -2.64
CA MET A 116 2.79 -5.19 -1.45
C MET A 116 1.36 -5.63 -1.75
N ALA A 117 0.78 -6.47 -0.88
CA ALA A 117 -0.62 -6.84 -0.97
C ALA A 117 -1.55 -5.62 -0.88
N PHE A 118 -2.68 -5.68 -1.57
CA PHE A 118 -3.69 -4.63 -1.50
C PHE A 118 -4.47 -4.74 -0.18
N ASP A 119 -4.60 -3.61 0.50
CA ASP A 119 -5.16 -3.53 1.85
C ASP A 119 -6.15 -2.37 1.98
N ASP A 120 -6.97 -2.45 3.02
CA ASP A 120 -7.85 -1.36 3.44
C ASP A 120 -7.19 -0.60 4.58
N CYS A 121 -6.61 0.56 4.29
CA CYS A 121 -5.91 1.36 5.28
C CYS A 121 -6.92 2.13 6.15
N PRO A 122 -7.02 1.82 7.46
CA PRO A 122 -7.87 2.58 8.37
C PRO A 122 -7.30 4.00 8.59
N PRO A 123 -8.15 4.98 8.95
CA PRO A 123 -7.67 6.30 9.33
C PRO A 123 -6.74 6.23 10.54
N ALA A 124 -5.84 7.21 10.70
CA ALA A 124 -5.07 7.34 11.93
C ALA A 124 -5.99 7.57 13.13
N ALA A 125 -5.60 7.01 14.28
CA ALA A 125 -6.21 7.40 15.54
C ALA A 125 -5.91 8.89 15.76
N GLN A 126 -6.93 9.68 16.04
CA GLN A 126 -6.71 11.02 16.54
C GLN A 126 -6.02 10.89 17.91
N ARG A 127 -4.90 11.59 18.09
CA ARG A 127 -4.35 11.74 19.44
C ARG A 127 -5.29 12.65 20.21
N ASP A 128 -5.61 12.26 21.43
CA ASP A 128 -6.30 13.12 22.39
C ASP A 128 -5.37 14.29 22.76
N ASP A 129 -5.30 15.30 21.90
CA ASP A 129 -4.72 16.59 22.23
C ASP A 129 -5.72 17.29 23.15
N ALA A 130 -5.66 16.91 24.43
CA ALA A 130 -6.64 17.20 25.46
C ALA A 130 -6.95 18.70 25.61
N ASP A 131 -8.08 19.14 25.06
CA ASP A 131 -8.96 20.09 25.71
C ASP A 131 -10.23 19.33 26.13
N GLN A 132 -10.24 18.83 27.37
CA GLN A 132 -11.33 18.06 27.96
C GLN A 132 -12.62 18.89 28.19
N SER A 133 -12.71 20.11 27.67
CA SER A 133 -13.85 21.00 27.90
C SER A 133 -15.07 20.73 27.01
N THR A 134 -14.94 19.95 25.93
CA THR A 134 -16.05 19.71 24.99
C THR A 134 -16.51 18.24 24.93
N GLY A 135 -17.29 17.82 25.93
CA GLY A 135 -18.30 16.75 25.81
C GLY A 135 -17.81 15.29 25.72
N LEU A 136 -17.81 14.61 26.87
CA LEU A 136 -17.51 13.17 27.05
C LEU A 136 -18.27 12.24 26.08
N THR A 137 -19.50 12.57 25.70
CA THR A 137 -20.34 11.71 24.84
C THR A 137 -19.92 11.72 23.37
N ARG A 138 -19.40 12.84 22.84
CA ARG A 138 -18.98 12.93 21.43
C ARG A 138 -17.71 12.12 21.18
N HIS A 139 -16.73 12.24 22.08
CA HIS A 139 -15.49 11.47 22.05
C HIS A 139 -15.75 9.95 22.11
N ALA A 140 -16.68 9.50 22.95
CA ALA A 140 -17.03 8.07 23.03
C ALA A 140 -17.65 7.53 21.71
N ILE A 141 -18.49 8.32 21.06
CA ILE A 141 -19.11 7.95 19.77
C ILE A 141 -18.04 7.90 18.66
N GLU A 142 -17.13 8.86 18.63
CA GLU A 142 -16.02 8.91 17.68
C GLU A 142 -15.06 7.73 17.86
N GLN A 143 -14.75 7.37 19.11
CA GLN A 143 -13.92 6.21 19.42
C GLN A 143 -14.59 4.90 19.02
N GLU A 144 -15.89 4.73 19.29
CA GLU A 144 -16.62 3.52 18.86
C GLU A 144 -16.66 3.40 17.34
N GLN A 145 -16.88 4.50 16.62
CA GLN A 145 -16.85 4.54 15.16
C GLN A 145 -15.46 4.21 14.60
N TYR A 146 -14.41 4.74 15.22
CA TYR A 146 -13.02 4.41 14.89
C TYR A 146 -12.76 2.91 15.02
N LEU A 147 -13.08 2.32 16.19
CA LEU A 147 -12.86 0.89 16.43
C LEU A 147 -13.65 0.01 15.45
N LYS A 148 -14.90 0.38 15.14
CA LYS A 148 -15.70 -0.29 14.10
C LYS A 148 -15.04 -0.22 12.72
N ARG A 149 -14.55 0.97 12.32
CA ARG A 149 -13.87 1.18 11.04
C ARG A 149 -12.55 0.41 10.97
N LEU A 150 -11.79 0.41 12.06
CA LEU A 150 -10.51 -0.28 12.20
C LEU A 150 -10.70 -1.79 12.04
N LYS A 151 -11.64 -2.38 12.81
CA LYS A 151 -11.97 -3.81 12.72
C LYS A 151 -12.40 -4.19 11.30
N LEU A 152 -13.29 -3.41 10.69
CA LEU A 152 -13.73 -3.63 9.31
C LEU A 152 -12.55 -3.59 8.31
N ALA A 153 -11.63 -2.65 8.48
CA ALA A 153 -10.43 -2.54 7.63
C ALA A 153 -9.53 -3.77 7.76
N CYS A 154 -9.32 -4.22 9.00
CA CYS A 154 -8.50 -5.37 9.32
C CYS A 154 -9.08 -6.66 8.69
N GLU A 155 -10.38 -6.89 8.90
CA GLU A 155 -11.08 -8.06 8.34
C GLU A 155 -11.10 -8.04 6.81
N ARG A 156 -11.34 -6.88 6.20
CA ARG A 156 -11.33 -6.71 4.75
C ARG A 156 -9.93 -6.91 4.18
N SER A 157 -8.90 -6.34 4.80
CA SER A 157 -7.50 -6.51 4.39
C SER A 157 -7.09 -7.97 4.39
N ASN A 158 -7.54 -8.77 5.37
CA ASN A 158 -7.29 -10.21 5.40
C ASN A 158 -7.96 -10.94 4.21
N ARG A 159 -9.25 -10.65 3.94
CA ARG A 159 -9.94 -11.23 2.77
C ARG A 159 -9.29 -10.82 1.44
N TRP A 160 -8.84 -9.57 1.34
CA TRP A 160 -8.12 -9.05 0.20
C TRP A 160 -6.74 -9.67 0.05
N LEU A 161 -6.02 -9.96 1.14
CA LEU A 161 -4.76 -10.70 1.10
C LEU A 161 -4.95 -12.08 0.47
N GLY A 162 -5.99 -12.82 0.86
CA GLY A 162 -6.33 -14.10 0.23
C GLY A 162 -6.58 -13.99 -1.28
N ARG A 163 -7.15 -12.87 -1.74
CA ARG A 163 -7.33 -12.57 -3.17
C ARG A 163 -6.00 -12.21 -3.85
N CYS A 164 -5.16 -11.39 -3.22
CA CYS A 164 -3.83 -11.05 -3.71
C CYS A 164 -2.94 -12.29 -3.89
N VAL A 165 -2.92 -13.19 -2.89
CA VAL A 165 -2.16 -14.45 -2.96
C VAL A 165 -2.57 -15.33 -4.15
N LYS A 166 -3.88 -15.34 -4.48
CA LYS A 166 -4.41 -16.05 -5.65
C LYS A 166 -4.05 -15.36 -6.96
N ALA A 167 -4.11 -14.04 -7.01
CA ALA A 167 -3.84 -13.23 -8.20
C ALA A 167 -2.34 -13.01 -8.47
N HIS A 168 -1.45 -13.34 -7.53
CA HIS A 168 -0.01 -13.25 -7.72
C HIS A 168 0.48 -14.31 -8.72
N ALA A 169 0.74 -13.86 -9.95
CA ALA A 169 1.07 -14.74 -11.09
C ALA A 169 2.56 -15.10 -11.17
N ARG A 170 3.48 -14.23 -10.71
CA ARG A 170 4.94 -14.37 -10.89
C ARG A 170 5.68 -14.80 -9.62
N LYS A 171 5.18 -15.83 -8.93
CA LYS A 171 5.66 -16.28 -7.60
C LYS A 171 7.14 -16.67 -7.53
N SER A 172 7.74 -17.06 -8.64
CA SER A 172 9.16 -17.43 -8.73
C SER A 172 10.09 -16.23 -8.99
N GLU A 173 9.53 -15.08 -9.32
CA GLU A 173 10.27 -13.90 -9.78
C GLU A 173 10.01 -12.67 -8.90
N GLN A 174 8.82 -12.56 -8.33
CA GLN A 174 8.40 -11.46 -7.46
C GLN A 174 7.97 -12.01 -6.10
N SER A 175 8.38 -11.36 -5.03
CA SER A 175 7.94 -11.65 -3.67
C SER A 175 6.65 -10.90 -3.36
N LEU A 176 5.71 -11.51 -2.64
CA LEU A 176 4.50 -10.82 -2.16
C LEU A 176 4.57 -10.65 -0.65
N PHE A 177 4.46 -9.42 -0.16
CA PHE A 177 4.44 -9.09 1.26
C PHE A 177 3.01 -8.80 1.73
N GLY A 178 2.62 -9.42 2.84
CA GLY A 178 1.35 -9.11 3.53
C GLY A 178 1.45 -7.81 4.33
N ILE A 179 0.32 -7.18 4.62
CA ILE A 179 0.26 -5.95 5.43
C ILE A 179 -0.56 -6.22 6.70
N ILE A 180 0.10 -6.09 7.84
CA ILE A 180 -0.51 -6.23 9.16
C ILE A 180 -1.09 -4.87 9.56
N GLN A 181 -2.42 -4.77 9.55
CA GLN A 181 -3.17 -3.60 10.03
C GLN A 181 -3.34 -3.66 11.57
N GLY A 182 -4.32 -2.92 12.13
CA GLY A 182 -4.62 -2.94 13.57
C GLY A 182 -4.38 -1.62 14.31
N GLY A 183 -3.83 -0.60 13.63
CA GLY A 183 -3.66 0.74 14.21
C GLY A 183 -2.88 0.70 15.53
N ILE A 184 -3.39 1.40 16.55
CA ILE A 184 -2.84 1.41 17.91
C ILE A 184 -3.56 0.43 18.87
N ASP A 185 -4.54 -0.33 18.38
CA ASP A 185 -5.28 -1.30 19.18
C ASP A 185 -4.54 -2.65 19.20
N LEU A 186 -3.99 -3.01 20.36
CA LEU A 186 -3.12 -4.19 20.50
C LEU A 186 -3.84 -5.52 20.25
N GLU A 187 -5.13 -5.62 20.62
CA GLU A 187 -5.92 -6.83 20.39
C GLU A 187 -6.20 -7.02 18.90
N GLN A 188 -6.59 -5.95 18.21
CA GLN A 188 -6.82 -5.96 16.78
C GLN A 188 -5.53 -6.19 15.99
N ARG A 189 -4.41 -5.63 16.47
CA ARG A 189 -3.07 -5.87 15.92
C ARG A 189 -2.67 -7.34 16.04
N LYS A 190 -2.87 -7.94 17.21
CA LYS A 190 -2.58 -9.35 17.45
C LYS A 190 -3.41 -10.25 16.54
N TRP A 191 -4.71 -9.98 16.42
CA TRP A 191 -5.57 -10.70 15.49
C TRP A 191 -5.07 -10.58 14.04
N CYS A 192 -4.67 -9.38 13.59
CA CYS A 192 -4.11 -9.19 12.26
C CYS A 192 -2.79 -9.95 12.05
N VAL A 193 -1.92 -10.01 13.06
CA VAL A 193 -0.68 -10.81 12.98
C VAL A 193 -1.04 -12.28 12.74
N ASP A 194 -1.93 -12.85 13.56
CA ASP A 194 -2.30 -14.26 13.46
C ASP A 194 -2.90 -14.60 12.09
N GLU A 195 -3.81 -13.77 11.59
CA GLU A 195 -4.46 -13.97 10.29
C GLU A 195 -3.50 -13.79 9.11
N VAL A 196 -2.75 -12.69 9.08
CA VAL A 196 -1.85 -12.37 7.95
C VAL A 196 -0.67 -13.33 7.90
N CYS A 197 -0.09 -13.70 9.05
CA CYS A 197 1.01 -14.66 9.12
C CYS A 197 0.56 -16.12 8.92
N SER A 198 -0.75 -16.41 8.91
CA SER A 198 -1.26 -17.72 8.47
C SER A 198 -1.03 -17.96 6.97
N HIS A 199 -0.84 -16.89 6.19
CA HIS A 199 -0.36 -16.98 4.82
C HIS A 199 1.17 -17.12 4.82
N ASP A 200 1.69 -18.22 4.29
CA ASP A 200 3.13 -18.44 4.11
C ASP A 200 3.68 -17.48 3.03
N LEU A 201 4.22 -16.34 3.48
CA LEU A 201 4.70 -15.24 2.65
C LEU A 201 6.16 -14.91 2.99
N PRO A 202 6.98 -14.47 2.00
CA PRO A 202 8.38 -14.14 2.22
C PRO A 202 8.61 -12.90 3.10
N GLY A 203 7.56 -12.11 3.39
CA GLY A 203 7.67 -10.96 4.28
C GLY A 203 6.33 -10.35 4.66
N TYR A 204 6.37 -9.53 5.71
CA TYR A 204 5.22 -8.89 6.31
C TYR A 204 5.55 -7.45 6.68
N ALA A 205 4.69 -6.52 6.28
CA ALA A 205 4.80 -5.10 6.62
C ALA A 205 3.87 -4.74 7.77
N ILE A 206 4.26 -3.72 8.53
CA ILE A 206 3.44 -3.12 9.58
C ILE A 206 2.74 -1.90 8.98
N GLY A 207 1.44 -2.01 8.73
CA GLY A 207 0.60 -0.94 8.18
C GLY A 207 -0.04 -0.06 9.25
N GLY A 208 -0.56 1.10 8.85
CA GLY A 208 -1.48 1.90 9.68
C GLY A 208 -0.85 2.64 10.85
N VAL A 209 0.48 2.85 10.88
CA VAL A 209 1.21 3.50 11.99
C VAL A 209 1.72 4.91 11.70
N ALA A 210 1.75 5.31 10.43
CA ALA A 210 2.24 6.62 9.97
C ALA A 210 1.23 7.24 9.00
N VAL A 211 -0.05 7.21 9.38
CA VAL A 211 -1.22 7.64 8.59
C VAL A 211 -1.58 9.09 8.93
N GLY A 212 -0.58 9.98 9.04
CA GLY A 212 -0.76 11.37 9.51
C GLY A 212 -0.52 11.53 11.00
#